data_AF-A0A7S3H4D7-F1
#
_entry.id   AF-A0A7S3H4D7-F1
#
_cell.length_a   1.000
_cell.length_b   1.000
_cell.length_c   1.000
_cell.angle_alpha   90.00
_cell.angle_beta   90.00
_cell.angle_gamma   90.00
#
_symmetry.space_group_name_H-M   'P 1'
#
loop_
_entity.id
_entity.type
_entity.pdbx_description
1 polymer ?
#
loop_
_entity_poly.entity_id
_entity_poly.type
_entity_poly.pdbx_seq_one_letter_code
_entity_poly.pdbx_strand_id
1 'polypeptide(L)'
;ELNKRVETIADNSSPMDFRKNVERIIAIKRDLEQKTERAEEMAEREALLEVPHSDFGGRLEEIRANLEPLERLWITIKAFVEKTHAWHETKISDIDAEEAERVSEELYR
;
A
#
# COMPACT_ATOMS: atom_id res chain seq x y z
N GLU A 1 -17.88 6.92 -12.42
CA GLU A 1 -17.70 5.51 -12.01
C GLU A 1 -16.23 5.25 -11.73
N LEU A 2 -15.94 4.52 -10.66
CA LEU A 2 -14.59 4.16 -10.25
C LEU A 2 -13.90 3.31 -11.34
N ASN A 3 -14.65 2.40 -11.97
CA ASN A 3 -14.15 1.45 -12.98
C ASN A 3 -13.52 2.15 -14.18
N LYS A 4 -14.18 3.16 -14.76
CA LYS A 4 -13.59 3.98 -15.85
C LYS A 4 -12.29 4.68 -15.44
N ARG A 5 -12.16 5.11 -14.19
CA ARG A 5 -10.93 5.75 -13.69
C ARG A 5 -9.82 4.71 -13.51
N VAL A 6 -10.16 3.51 -13.05
CA VAL A 6 -9.22 2.39 -12.94
C VAL A 6 -8.73 1.96 -14.33
N GLU A 7 -9.63 1.80 -15.32
CA GLU A 7 -9.29 1.51 -16.72
C GLU A 7 -8.40 2.61 -17.32
N THR A 8 -8.74 3.88 -17.11
CA THR A 8 -7.92 5.00 -17.60
C THR A 8 -6.52 5.02 -16.97
N ILE A 9 -6.39 4.62 -15.69
CA ILE A 9 -5.09 4.49 -15.04
C ILE A 9 -4.34 3.29 -15.61
N ALA A 10 -5.01 2.15 -15.81
CA ALA A 10 -4.40 0.96 -16.41
C ALA A 10 -3.87 1.23 -17.84
N ASP A 11 -4.62 1.99 -18.65
CA ASP A 11 -4.26 2.31 -20.03
C ASP A 11 -3.12 3.34 -20.15
N ASN A 12 -2.94 4.21 -19.15
CA ASN A 12 -1.97 5.32 -19.20
C ASN A 12 -0.79 5.17 -18.24
N SER A 13 -0.80 4.18 -17.34
CA SER A 13 0.29 3.97 -16.38
C SER A 13 1.31 3.00 -16.95
N SER A 14 2.58 3.37 -16.86
CA SER A 14 3.66 2.41 -17.11
C SER A 14 3.63 1.36 -16.00
N PRO A 15 4.01 0.09 -16.26
CA PRO A 15 4.32 -0.88 -15.21
C PRO A 15 5.33 -0.36 -14.17
N MET A 16 6.04 0.74 -14.42
CA MET A 16 6.90 1.38 -13.42
C MET A 16 6.17 2.35 -12.48
N ASP A 17 4.99 2.84 -12.83
CA ASP A 17 4.29 3.85 -12.04
C ASP A 17 3.61 3.28 -10.79
N PHE A 18 3.23 1.99 -10.78
CA PHE A 18 2.77 1.34 -9.55
C PHE A 18 3.89 1.25 -8.50
N ARG A 19 5.14 1.01 -8.93
CA ARG A 19 6.30 0.90 -8.01
C ARG A 19 6.49 2.20 -7.24
N LYS A 20 6.35 3.35 -7.92
CA LYS A 20 6.41 4.67 -7.29
C LYS A 20 5.32 4.84 -6.22
N ASN A 21 4.10 4.37 -6.49
CA ASN A 21 3.00 4.47 -5.51
C ASN A 21 3.22 3.55 -4.30
N VAL A 22 3.73 2.34 -4.52
CA VAL A 22 4.12 1.42 -3.42
C VAL A 22 5.25 2.03 -2.58
N GLU A 23 6.29 2.58 -3.21
CA GLU A 23 7.40 3.25 -2.52
C GLU A 23 6.91 4.46 -1.70
N ARG A 24 6.00 5.26 -2.25
CA ARG A 24 5.39 6.39 -1.53
C ARG A 24 4.61 5.94 -0.31
N ILE A 25 3.85 4.86 -0.40
CA ILE A 25 3.11 4.30 0.74
C ILE A 25 4.08 3.82 1.83
N ILE A 26 5.13 3.09 1.46
CA ILE A 26 6.17 2.65 2.39
C ILE A 26 6.81 3.86 3.09
N ALA A 27 7.14 4.92 2.35
CA ALA A 27 7.70 6.13 2.91
C ALA A 27 6.75 6.82 3.90
N ILE A 28 5.46 6.92 3.56
CA ILE A 28 4.43 7.50 4.44
C ILE A 28 4.27 6.66 5.71
N LYS A 29 4.30 5.33 5.62
CA LYS A 29 4.22 4.45 6.80
C LYS A 29 5.37 4.67 7.76
N ARG A 30 6.60 4.70 7.24
CA ARG A 30 7.80 4.94 8.06
C ARG A 30 7.73 6.30 8.76
N ASP A 31 7.28 7.32 8.04
CA ASP A 31 7.11 8.66 8.59
C ASP A 31 5.99 8.72 9.65
N LEU A 32 4.90 7.98 9.44
CA LEU A 32 3.80 7.85 10.40
C LEU A 32 4.26 7.14 11.70
N GLU A 33 5.05 6.08 11.59
CA GLU A 33 5.64 5.38 12.74
C GLU A 33 6.52 6.31 13.56
N GLN A 34 7.44 7.04 12.92
CA GLN A 34 8.31 8.02 13.60
C GLN A 34 7.52 9.13 14.29
N LYS A 35 6.43 9.61 13.65
CA LYS A 35 5.55 10.60 14.26
C LYS A 35 4.74 10.05 15.43
N THR A 36 4.38 8.77 15.38
CA THR A 36 3.66 8.09 16.46
C THR A 36 4.54 7.97 17.70
N GLU A 37 5.77 7.48 17.54
CA GLU A 37 6.77 7.40 18.62
C GLU A 37 7.01 8.78 19.24
N ARG A 38 7.17 9.82 18.41
CA ARG A 38 7.34 11.19 18.89
C ARG A 38 6.11 11.74 19.63
N ALA A 39 4.91 11.37 19.19
CA ALA A 39 3.67 11.77 19.85
C ALA A 39 3.52 11.10 21.22
N GLU A 40 3.93 9.84 21.35
CA GLU A 40 4.00 9.11 22.62
C GLU A 40 4.98 9.79 23.58
N GLU A 41 6.20 10.12 23.13
CA GLU A 41 7.17 10.88 23.95
C GLU A 41 6.60 12.24 24.41
N MET A 42 5.86 12.92 23.53
CA MET A 42 5.22 14.21 23.86
C MET A 42 4.14 14.03 24.91
N ALA A 43 3.27 13.02 24.77
CA ALA A 43 2.23 12.72 25.74
C ALA A 43 2.82 12.40 27.12
N GLU A 44 3.92 11.64 27.18
CA GLU A 44 4.63 11.37 28.44
C GLU A 44 5.16 12.66 29.08
N ARG A 45 5.77 13.55 28.28
CA ARG A 45 6.26 14.85 28.78
C ARG A 45 5.12 15.76 29.22
N GLU A 46 4.02 15.78 28.48
CA GLU A 46 2.83 16.56 28.82
C GLU A 46 2.22 16.09 30.14
N ALA A 47 2.16 14.77 30.36
CA ALA A 47 1.74 14.18 31.61
C ALA A 47 2.68 14.53 32.78
N LEU A 48 4.00 14.44 32.58
CA LEU A 48 5.00 14.79 33.60
C LEU A 48 4.92 16.26 34.03
N LEU A 49 4.65 17.15 33.08
CA LEU A 49 4.59 18.59 33.30
C LEU A 49 3.18 19.08 33.69
N GLU A 50 2.21 18.17 33.80
CA GLU A 50 0.80 18.47 34.10
C GLU A 50 0.19 19.53 33.16
N VAL A 51 0.62 19.54 31.89
CA VAL A 51 0.08 20.46 30.88
C VAL A 51 -1.08 19.82 30.12
N PRO A 52 -1.97 20.62 29.50
CA PRO A 52 -3.04 20.10 28.66
C PRO A 52 -2.49 19.17 27.57
N HIS A 53 -3.10 17.99 27.43
CA HIS A 53 -2.65 17.01 26.45
C HIS A 53 -3.03 17.42 25.03
N SER A 54 -2.07 17.30 24.11
CA SER A 54 -2.28 17.52 22.70
C SER A 54 -2.82 16.26 22.04
N ASP A 55 -3.87 16.39 21.20
CA ASP A 55 -4.43 15.27 20.45
C ASP A 55 -3.62 14.95 19.18
N PHE A 56 -2.37 14.53 19.36
CA PHE A 56 -1.55 14.02 18.26
C PHE A 56 -1.89 12.56 17.94
N GLY A 57 -2.18 11.74 18.97
CA GLY A 57 -2.51 10.33 18.81
C GLY A 57 -3.75 10.09 17.94
N GLY A 58 -4.86 10.78 18.24
CA GLY A 58 -6.10 10.61 17.47
C GLY A 58 -5.94 11.00 16.00
N ARG A 59 -5.21 12.09 15.73
CA ARG A 59 -4.93 12.56 14.36
C ARG A 59 -4.03 11.62 13.58
N LEU A 60 -3.03 11.01 14.23
CA LEU A 60 -2.16 10.02 13.58
C LEU A 60 -2.91 8.73 13.30
N GLU A 61 -3.84 8.33 14.18
CA GLU A 61 -4.69 7.15 13.96
C GLU A 61 -5.67 7.35 12.81
N GLU A 62 -6.23 8.55 12.65
CA GLU A 62 -7.05 8.89 11.48
C GLU A 62 -6.24 8.77 10.17
N ILE A 63 -4.98 9.22 10.18
CA ILE A 63 -4.08 9.08 9.02
C ILE A 63 -3.79 7.59 8.75
N ARG A 64 -3.55 6.79 9.81
CA ARG A 64 -3.35 5.33 9.70
C ARG A 64 -4.55 4.66 9.04
N ALA A 65 -5.76 4.95 9.52
CA ALA A 65 -7.00 4.39 9.02
C ALA A 65 -7.23 4.74 7.53
N ASN A 66 -6.87 5.95 7.12
CA ASN A 66 -6.97 6.38 5.72
C ASN A 66 -5.88 5.76 4.81
N LEU A 67 -4.70 5.46 5.36
CA LEU A 67 -3.59 4.87 4.60
C LEU A 67 -3.78 3.37 4.34
N GLU A 68 -4.36 2.64 5.29
CA GLU A 68 -4.55 1.19 5.24
C GLU A 68 -5.25 0.69 3.95
N PRO A 69 -6.40 1.24 3.50
CA PRO A 69 -7.03 0.81 2.26
C PRO A 69 -6.17 1.12 1.02
N LEU A 70 -5.41 2.21 1.03
CA LEU A 70 -4.49 2.55 -0.06
C LEU A 70 -3.33 1.55 -0.12
N GLU A 71 -2.76 1.20 1.03
CA GLU A 71 -1.73 0.17 1.11
C GLU A 71 -2.23 -1.15 0.53
N ARG A 72 -3.39 -1.63 0.97
CA ARG A 72 -4.00 -2.86 0.44
C ARG A 72 -4.14 -2.81 -1.07
N LEU A 73 -4.69 -1.72 -1.61
CA LEU A 73 -4.88 -1.55 -3.04
C LEU A 73 -3.56 -1.68 -3.81
N TRP A 74 -2.53 -0.92 -3.42
CA TRP A 74 -1.29 -0.87 -4.18
C TRP A 74 -0.42 -2.12 -4.01
N ILE A 75 -0.51 -2.81 -2.87
CA ILE A 75 0.10 -4.14 -2.69
C ILE A 75 -0.59 -5.17 -3.60
N THR A 76 -1.92 -5.17 -3.66
CA THR A 76 -2.67 -6.07 -4.55
C THR A 76 -2.32 -5.80 -6.02
N ILE A 77 -2.28 -4.53 -6.44
CA ILE A 77 -1.86 -4.15 -7.80
C ILE A 77 -0.43 -4.62 -8.07
N LYS A 78 0.51 -4.41 -7.14
CA LYS A 78 1.89 -4.89 -7.28
C LYS A 78 1.93 -6.40 -7.51
N ALA A 79 1.23 -7.18 -6.69
CA ALA A 79 1.20 -8.64 -6.81
C ALA A 79 0.60 -9.10 -8.15
N PHE A 80 -0.47 -8.44 -8.61
CA PHE A 80 -1.07 -8.70 -9.92
C PHE A 80 -0.08 -8.41 -11.06
N VAL A 81 0.55 -7.23 -11.06
CA VAL A 81 1.50 -6.84 -12.12
C VAL A 81 2.74 -7.73 -12.11
N GLU A 82 3.30 -8.08 -10.95
CA GLU A 82 4.48 -8.95 -10.87
C GLU A 82 4.18 -10.37 -11.37
N LYS A 83 3.02 -10.93 -11.00
CA LYS A 83 2.58 -12.26 -11.47
C LYS A 83 2.28 -12.29 -12.97
N THR A 84 1.53 -11.30 -13.46
CA THR A 84 1.22 -11.21 -14.90
C THR A 84 2.48 -10.97 -15.73
N HIS A 85 3.39 -10.11 -15.30
CA HIS A 85 4.65 -9.88 -15.98
C HIS A 85 5.52 -11.14 -16.02
N ALA A 86 5.59 -11.89 -14.93
CA ALA A 86 6.30 -13.17 -14.89
C ALA A 86 5.78 -14.15 -15.95
N TRP A 87 4.47 -14.24 -16.17
CA TRP A 87 3.92 -15.12 -17.22
C TRP A 87 4.31 -14.70 -18.65
N HIS A 88 4.54 -13.41 -18.90
CA HIS A 88 4.88 -12.91 -20.23
C HIS A 88 6.39 -12.94 -20.50
N GLU A 89 7.24 -12.85 -19.47
CA GLU A 89 8.70 -12.83 -19.62
C GLU A 89 9.37 -14.18 -19.37
N THR A 90 8.70 -15.10 -18.66
CA THR A 90 9.24 -16.44 -18.37
C THR A 90 9.10 -17.34 -19.60
N LYS A 91 10.10 -18.19 -19.84
CA LYS A 91 10.02 -19.20 -20.92
C LYS A 91 8.86 -20.15 -20.62
N ILE A 92 8.10 -20.51 -21.65
CA ILE A 92 6.96 -21.44 -21.55
C ILE A 92 7.35 -22.76 -20.88
N SER A 93 8.59 -23.23 -21.04
CA SER A 93 9.11 -24.45 -20.39
C SER A 93 9.17 -24.39 -18.87
N ASP A 94 9.22 -23.19 -18.31
CA ASP A 94 9.45 -22.94 -16.89
C ASP A 94 8.15 -22.49 -16.19
N ILE A 95 7.05 -22.37 -16.95
CA ILE A 95 5.72 -21.99 -16.44
C ILE A 95 4.93 -23.27 -16.16
N ASP A 96 4.54 -23.47 -14.90
CA ASP A 96 3.55 -24.47 -14.51
C ASP A 96 2.16 -23.98 -14.90
N ALA A 97 1.52 -24.67 -15.85
CA ALA A 97 0.24 -24.29 -16.41
C ALA A 97 -0.92 -24.44 -15.40
N GLU A 98 -0.88 -25.45 -14.52
CA GLU A 98 -1.94 -25.69 -13.52
C GLU A 98 -1.86 -24.63 -12.40
N GLU A 99 -0.65 -24.30 -11.97
CA GLU A 99 -0.39 -23.19 -11.03
C GLU A 99 -0.83 -21.85 -11.62
N ALA A 100 -0.51 -21.59 -12.90
CA ALA A 100 -0.89 -20.35 -13.58
C ALA A 100 -2.41 -20.21 -13.75
N GLU A 101 -3.13 -21.29 -14.10
CA GLU A 101 -4.59 -21.31 -14.20
C GLU A 101 -5.24 -21.01 -12.85
N ARG A 102 -4.81 -21.70 -11.78
CA ARG A 102 -5.31 -21.47 -10.41
C ARG A 102 -5.07 -20.03 -9.95
N VAL A 103 -3.88 -19.50 -10.18
CA VAL A 103 -3.53 -18.13 -9.78
C VAL A 103 -4.29 -17.10 -10.63
N SER A 104 -4.54 -17.37 -11.90
CA SER A 104 -5.39 -16.54 -12.75
C SER A 104 -6.82 -16.49 -12.21
N GLU A 105 -7.42 -17.64 -11.91
CA GLU A 105 -8.77 -17.69 -11.32
C GLU A 105 -8.87 -16.94 -9.99
N GLU A 106 -7.82 -16.95 -9.17
CA GLU A 106 -7.77 -16.22 -7.90
C GLU A 106 -7.61 -14.71 -8.09
N LEU A 107 -6.84 -14.27 -9.09
CA LEU A 107 -6.60 -12.85 -9.38
C LEU A 107 -7.82 -12.15 -10.01
N TYR A 108 -8.67 -12.88 -10.73
CA TYR A 108 -9.85 -12.35 -11.42
C TYR A 108 -11.18 -12.55 -10.66
N ARG A 109 -11.15 -13.11 -9.45
CA ARG A 109 -12.32 -13.34 -8.59
C ARG A 109 -12.54 -12.16 -7.63
#